data_AF-A0A6N8XJK6-F1
#
_entry.id   AF-A0A6N8XJK6-F1
#
_cell.length_a   1.000
_cell.length_b   1.000
_cell.length_c   1.000
_cell.angle_alpha   90.00
_cell.angle_beta   90.00
_cell.angle_gamma   90.00
#
_symmetry.space_group_name_H-M   'P 1'
#
loop_
_entity.id
_entity.type
_entity.pdbx_description
1 polymer ?
#
loop_
_entity_poly.entity_id
_entity_poly.type
_entity_poly.pdbx_seq_one_letter_code
_entity_poly.pdbx_strand_id
1 'polypeptide(L)'
;MTYEIDETLQTDGLIRTALDSLSFHPTPEATDLFQVLLKDERLAAWREPVAEASNAQRVVRLDAEFAPPTVRDVVSVFNDGRPANAADLAALVVDRIRAIGEQVRDVDADLWRPFWSEGKHGKPKTPKIEPSCQLALLHELRHQLPERVRAEPEVRHAGGTRADLQISFRDFAVPVETKLSSSRDLWTGATAQLIHLYTRESDGYGIYVVFWHGPEHAKSPSPRGKPPRTPAELQDRLTQQLATEAQRRVSVIVLDVSPP
;
A
#
# COMPACT_ATOMS: atom_id res chain seq x y z
N MET A 1 -15.74 43.78 17.12
CA MET A 1 -15.80 42.30 17.10
C MET A 1 -15.39 41.87 15.69
N THR A 2 -14.09 41.97 15.39
CA THR A 2 -13.52 41.72 14.04
C THR A 2 -12.02 41.40 14.07
N TYR A 3 -11.38 41.35 15.25
CA TYR A 3 -9.93 41.16 15.38
C TYR A 3 -9.51 39.69 15.61
N GLU A 4 -10.36 38.83 16.19
CA GLU A 4 -10.02 37.42 16.45
C GLU A 4 -9.98 36.54 15.18
N ILE A 5 -10.70 36.91 14.12
CA ILE A 5 -10.75 36.11 12.89
C ILE A 5 -9.46 36.26 12.07
N ASP A 6 -8.82 37.43 12.11
CA ASP A 6 -7.59 37.73 11.37
C ASP A 6 -6.37 37.04 12.01
N GLU A 7 -6.25 37.08 13.34
CA GLU A 7 -5.14 36.41 14.06
C GLU A 7 -5.20 34.89 13.96
N THR A 8 -6.40 34.29 13.99
CA THR A 8 -6.56 32.84 13.84
C THR A 8 -6.25 32.37 12.42
N LEU A 9 -6.63 33.12 11.38
CA LEU A 9 -6.26 32.87 9.99
C LEU A 9 -4.75 33.02 9.75
N GLN A 10 -4.10 34.02 10.34
CA GLN A 10 -2.65 34.21 10.26
C GLN A 10 -1.87 33.08 10.95
N THR A 11 -2.36 32.64 12.12
CA THR A 11 -1.75 31.53 12.87
C THR A 11 -1.89 30.21 12.10
N ASP A 12 -3.05 29.98 11.45
CA ASP A 12 -3.27 28.79 10.61
C ASP A 12 -2.27 28.74 9.44
N GLY A 13 -2.11 29.86 8.72
CA GLY A 13 -1.18 29.97 7.60
C GLY A 13 0.28 29.75 8.01
N LEU A 14 0.70 30.29 9.17
CA LEU A 14 2.05 30.10 9.70
C LEU A 14 2.34 28.64 10.06
N ILE A 15 1.40 27.96 10.73
CA ILE A 15 1.57 26.55 11.09
C ILE A 15 1.68 25.68 9.84
N ARG A 16 0.81 25.89 8.85
CA ARG A 16 0.86 25.15 7.57
C ARG A 16 2.20 25.33 6.86
N THR A 17 2.67 26.57 6.77
CA THR A 17 3.97 26.88 6.15
C THR A 17 5.13 26.20 6.89
N ALA A 18 5.08 26.14 8.23
CA ALA A 18 6.09 25.46 9.03
C ALA A 18 6.06 23.94 8.85
N LEU A 19 4.88 23.34 8.78
CA LEU A 19 4.71 21.90 8.51
C LEU A 19 5.19 21.54 7.11
N ASP A 20 4.84 22.34 6.11
CA ASP A 20 5.30 22.17 4.73
C ASP A 20 6.82 22.27 4.65
N SER A 21 7.42 23.30 5.26
CA SER A 21 8.88 23.45 5.28
C SER A 21 9.55 22.25 5.95
N LEU A 22 9.05 21.81 7.12
CA LEU A 22 9.58 20.65 7.82
C LEU A 22 9.46 19.37 6.97
N SER A 23 8.41 19.27 6.16
CA SER A 23 8.20 18.13 5.27
C SER A 23 9.24 17.98 4.17
N PHE A 24 9.95 19.05 3.80
CA PHE A 24 11.02 18.96 2.80
C PHE A 24 12.39 18.57 3.40
N HIS A 25 12.52 18.37 4.71
CA HIS A 25 13.78 17.96 5.33
C HIS A 25 13.96 16.44 5.33
N PRO A 26 14.89 15.87 4.55
CA PRO A 26 15.03 14.43 4.39
C PRO A 26 15.87 13.77 5.51
N THR A 27 15.61 14.09 6.78
CA THR A 27 16.43 13.60 7.89
C THR A 27 15.62 12.78 8.90
N PRO A 28 16.26 11.80 9.60
CA PRO A 28 15.61 11.06 10.69
C PRO A 28 15.08 11.98 11.79
N GLU A 29 15.78 13.07 12.10
CA GLU A 29 15.39 14.03 13.13
C GLU A 29 14.07 14.74 12.79
N ALA A 30 13.83 15.04 11.50
CA ALA A 30 12.55 15.59 11.06
C ALA A 30 11.41 14.57 11.23
N THR A 31 11.68 13.29 10.95
CA THR A 31 10.72 12.20 11.20
C THR A 31 10.40 12.08 12.70
N ASP A 32 11.41 12.10 13.57
CA ASP A 32 11.22 12.03 15.02
C ASP A 32 10.44 13.24 15.55
N LEU A 33 10.70 14.44 15.00
CA LEU A 33 9.97 15.65 15.36
C LEU A 33 8.47 15.52 15.03
N PHE A 34 8.12 15.00 13.85
CA PHE A 34 6.72 14.73 13.51
C PHE A 34 6.06 13.73 14.48
N GLN A 35 6.78 12.70 14.95
CA GLN A 35 6.25 11.77 15.95
C GLN A 35 5.96 12.45 17.29
N VAL A 36 6.79 13.43 17.68
CA VAL A 36 6.56 14.25 18.88
C VAL A 36 5.32 15.13 18.68
N LEU A 37 5.20 15.81 17.53
CA LEU A 37 4.06 16.70 17.22
C LEU A 37 2.73 15.94 17.22
N LEU A 38 2.70 14.73 16.65
CA LEU A 38 1.49 13.87 16.63
C LEU A 38 1.03 13.40 18.02
N LYS A 39 1.93 13.42 19.02
CA LYS A 39 1.63 13.02 20.41
C LYS A 39 1.28 14.21 21.31
N ASP A 40 1.45 15.45 20.83
CA ASP A 40 1.17 16.64 21.61
C ASP A 40 -0.32 16.98 21.60
N GLU A 41 -0.98 16.87 22.74
CA GLU A 41 -2.42 17.17 22.88
C GLU A 41 -2.75 18.64 22.59
N ARG A 42 -1.78 19.55 22.70
CA ARG A 42 -1.97 20.96 22.34
C ARG A 42 -2.21 21.14 20.84
N LEU A 43 -1.78 20.17 20.02
CA LEU A 43 -1.95 20.16 18.58
C LEU A 43 -3.11 19.28 18.12
N ALA A 44 -4.05 18.93 19.01
CA ALA A 44 -5.18 18.07 18.67
C ALA A 44 -5.96 18.53 17.42
N ALA A 45 -6.20 19.85 17.28
CA ALA A 45 -6.89 20.44 16.12
C ALA A 45 -6.07 20.35 14.80
N TRP A 46 -4.77 20.07 14.91
CA TRP A 46 -3.80 20.02 13.82
C TRP A 46 -3.32 18.61 13.50
N ARG A 47 -3.84 17.58 14.17
CA ARG A 47 -3.40 16.20 14.01
C ARG A 47 -3.43 15.72 12.56
N GLU A 48 -4.47 16.07 11.81
CA GLU A 48 -4.62 15.66 10.40
C GLU A 48 -3.59 16.37 9.49
N PRO A 49 -3.45 17.71 9.50
CA PRO A 49 -2.37 18.39 8.78
C PRO A 49 -0.96 17.93 9.16
N VAL A 50 -0.69 17.67 10.45
CA VAL A 50 0.61 17.17 10.92
C VAL A 50 0.87 15.76 10.38
N ALA A 51 -0.16 14.89 10.37
CA ALA A 51 -0.04 13.56 9.81
C ALA A 51 0.25 13.61 8.31
N GLU A 52 -0.45 14.46 7.55
CA GLU A 52 -0.23 14.65 6.12
C GLU A 52 1.21 15.10 5.82
N ALA A 53 1.68 16.15 6.51
CA ALA A 53 3.04 16.67 6.35
C ALA A 53 4.12 15.65 6.78
N SER A 54 3.85 14.84 7.82
CA SER A 54 4.74 13.75 8.22
C SER A 54 4.91 12.69 7.13
N ASN A 55 3.84 12.36 6.40
CA ASN A 55 3.94 11.42 5.28
C ASN A 55 4.72 11.99 4.12
N ALA A 56 4.45 13.26 3.77
CA ALA A 56 5.20 13.97 2.74
C ALA A 56 6.70 13.97 3.07
N GLN A 57 7.06 14.21 4.34
CA GLN A 57 8.44 14.13 4.82
C GLN A 57 9.08 12.76 4.64
N ARG A 58 8.32 11.70 4.94
CA ARG A 58 8.82 10.33 4.79
C ARG A 58 9.10 10.00 3.33
N VAL A 59 8.29 10.49 2.38
CA VAL A 59 8.61 10.37 0.94
C VAL A 59 9.93 11.06 0.62
N VAL A 60 10.07 12.33 1.02
CA VAL A 60 11.28 13.13 0.72
C VAL A 60 12.54 12.50 1.33
N ARG A 61 12.44 11.97 2.56
CA ARG A 61 13.54 11.24 3.20
C ARG A 61 13.88 9.95 2.46
N LEU A 62 12.88 9.17 2.04
CA LEU A 62 13.13 7.96 1.27
C LEU A 62 13.76 8.24 -0.08
N ASP A 63 13.37 9.32 -0.75
CA ASP A 63 14.01 9.74 -1.99
C ASP A 63 15.50 10.03 -1.76
N ALA A 64 15.83 10.73 -0.67
CA ALA A 64 17.21 11.05 -0.33
C ALA A 64 18.04 9.84 0.12
N GLU A 65 17.41 8.86 0.78
CA GLU A 65 18.06 7.64 1.28
C GLU A 65 18.06 6.49 0.27
N PHE A 66 17.59 6.71 -0.97
CA PHE A 66 17.51 5.66 -1.99
C PHE A 66 18.86 5.06 -2.37
N ALA A 67 18.98 3.75 -2.14
CA ALA A 67 20.02 2.91 -2.67
C ALA A 67 19.39 1.79 -3.53
N PRO A 68 19.67 1.72 -4.83
CA PRO A 68 19.17 0.64 -5.68
C PRO A 68 19.79 -0.71 -5.26
N PRO A 69 19.03 -1.82 -5.35
CA PRO A 69 19.55 -3.15 -5.03
C PRO A 69 20.71 -3.54 -5.95
N THR A 70 21.66 -4.31 -5.41
CA THR A 70 22.82 -4.77 -6.18
C THR A 70 22.49 -6.05 -6.97
N VAL A 71 23.28 -6.36 -8.00
CA VAL A 71 23.13 -7.61 -8.78
C VAL A 71 23.21 -8.86 -7.90
N ARG A 72 23.99 -8.81 -6.82
CA ARG A 72 24.13 -9.92 -5.87
C ARG A 72 22.84 -10.16 -5.08
N ASP A 73 22.13 -9.10 -4.71
CA ASP A 73 20.86 -9.18 -3.99
C ASP A 73 19.82 -9.89 -4.86
N VAL A 74 19.71 -9.45 -6.13
CA VAL A 74 18.85 -10.08 -7.15
C VAL A 74 19.16 -11.57 -7.32
N VAL A 75 20.44 -11.95 -7.45
CA VAL A 75 20.84 -13.36 -7.65
C VAL A 75 20.57 -14.24 -6.42
N SER A 76 20.58 -13.69 -5.21
CA SER A 76 20.33 -14.45 -3.97
C SER A 76 18.86 -14.86 -3.81
N VAL A 77 17.93 -14.02 -4.30
CA VAL A 77 16.50 -14.32 -4.35
C VAL A 77 16.21 -15.51 -5.25
N PHE A 78 16.85 -15.55 -6.42
CA PHE A 78 16.61 -16.59 -7.43
C PHE A 78 17.15 -17.97 -7.04
N ASN A 79 18.22 -18.06 -6.23
CA ASN A 79 18.89 -19.34 -5.97
C ASN A 79 18.45 -20.04 -4.68
N ASP A 80 18.04 -19.30 -3.63
CA ASP A 80 17.73 -19.92 -2.32
C ASP A 80 16.35 -19.52 -1.74
N GLY A 81 15.58 -18.65 -2.42
CA GLY A 81 14.31 -18.14 -1.90
C GLY A 81 14.45 -17.36 -0.58
N ARG A 82 15.66 -16.85 -0.30
CA ARG A 82 16.00 -16.11 0.92
C ARG A 82 16.26 -14.65 0.55
N PRO A 83 15.34 -13.74 0.88
CA PRO A 83 15.57 -12.32 0.68
C PRO A 83 16.80 -11.83 1.46
N ALA A 84 17.69 -11.06 0.80
CA ALA A 84 18.82 -10.44 1.49
C ALA A 84 18.48 -9.06 2.08
N ASN A 85 17.42 -8.42 1.57
CA ASN A 85 16.92 -7.11 1.99
C ASN A 85 15.40 -6.97 1.73
N ALA A 86 14.82 -5.80 2.01
CA ALA A 86 13.39 -5.55 1.78
C ALA A 86 13.00 -5.51 0.29
N ALA A 87 13.90 -5.07 -0.60
CA ALA A 87 13.66 -5.06 -2.05
C ALA A 87 13.49 -6.49 -2.60
N ASP A 88 14.38 -7.38 -2.18
CA ASP A 88 14.34 -8.80 -2.48
C ASP A 88 13.07 -9.47 -1.97
N LEU A 89 12.65 -9.10 -0.75
CA LEU A 89 11.41 -9.61 -0.15
C LEU A 89 10.20 -9.11 -0.94
N ALA A 90 10.19 -7.84 -1.33
CA ALA A 90 9.12 -7.28 -2.15
C ALA A 90 9.04 -7.98 -3.51
N ALA A 91 10.18 -8.19 -4.19
CA ALA A 91 10.25 -8.88 -5.47
C ALA A 91 9.73 -10.33 -5.37
N LEU A 92 10.13 -11.06 -4.32
CA LEU A 92 9.62 -12.41 -4.05
C LEU A 92 8.09 -12.40 -3.85
N VAL A 93 7.57 -11.47 -3.05
CA VAL A 93 6.12 -11.40 -2.78
C VAL A 93 5.35 -11.02 -4.05
N VAL A 94 5.85 -10.07 -4.84
CA VAL A 94 5.26 -9.69 -6.14
C VAL A 94 5.18 -10.89 -7.08
N ASP A 95 6.25 -11.69 -7.17
CA ASP A 95 6.29 -12.93 -7.95
C ASP A 95 5.19 -13.90 -7.50
N ARG A 96 5.05 -14.14 -6.19
CA ARG A 96 4.00 -15.02 -5.66
C ARG A 96 2.59 -14.48 -5.88
N ILE A 97 2.35 -13.19 -5.74
CA ILE A 97 1.03 -12.60 -6.02
C ILE A 97 0.67 -12.77 -7.50
N ARG A 98 1.63 -12.58 -8.42
CA ARG A 98 1.41 -12.81 -9.85
C ARG A 98 1.08 -14.28 -10.15
N ALA A 99 1.84 -15.21 -9.57
CA ALA A 99 1.58 -16.64 -9.71
C ALA A 99 0.18 -17.03 -9.18
N ILE A 100 -0.25 -16.45 -8.05
CA ILE A 100 -1.62 -16.61 -7.55
C ILE A 100 -2.64 -16.11 -8.59
N GLY A 101 -2.41 -14.94 -9.20
CA GLY A 101 -3.28 -14.39 -10.22
C GLY A 101 -3.42 -15.27 -11.46
N GLU A 102 -2.30 -15.82 -11.92
CA GLU A 102 -2.29 -16.80 -13.03
C GLU A 102 -3.09 -18.06 -12.66
N GLN A 103 -2.93 -18.58 -11.44
CA GLN A 103 -3.68 -19.77 -11.00
C GLN A 103 -5.19 -19.52 -10.89
N VAL A 104 -5.59 -18.35 -10.37
CA VAL A 104 -7.00 -17.93 -10.26
C VAL A 104 -7.66 -17.84 -11.64
N ARG A 105 -6.90 -17.51 -12.70
CA ARG A 105 -7.41 -17.35 -14.07
C ARG A 105 -7.33 -18.61 -14.92
N ASP A 106 -6.23 -19.34 -14.87
CA ASP A 106 -5.86 -20.30 -15.93
C ASP A 106 -5.79 -21.76 -15.46
N VAL A 107 -5.69 -22.04 -14.15
CA VAL A 107 -5.29 -23.37 -13.67
C VAL A 107 -6.40 -24.09 -12.88
N ASP A 108 -7.19 -23.37 -12.08
CA ASP A 108 -8.19 -23.99 -11.20
C ASP A 108 -9.52 -23.22 -11.23
N ALA A 109 -10.57 -23.93 -11.63
CA ALA A 109 -11.91 -23.39 -11.81
C ALA A 109 -12.57 -22.89 -10.50
N ASP A 110 -11.97 -23.16 -9.33
CA ASP A 110 -12.54 -22.78 -8.04
C ASP A 110 -11.74 -21.72 -7.26
N LEU A 111 -10.52 -21.36 -7.69
CA LEU A 111 -9.67 -20.39 -6.97
C LEU A 111 -10.18 -18.93 -7.02
N TRP A 112 -11.08 -18.59 -7.93
CA TRP A 112 -11.77 -17.29 -7.91
C TRP A 112 -12.89 -17.23 -6.85
N ARG A 113 -13.47 -18.37 -6.43
CA ARG A 113 -14.63 -18.42 -5.52
C ARG A 113 -14.41 -17.73 -4.17
N PRO A 114 -13.23 -17.82 -3.51
CA PRO A 114 -12.98 -17.10 -2.27
C PRO A 114 -13.24 -15.60 -2.37
N PHE A 115 -13.12 -14.99 -3.56
CA PHE A 115 -13.34 -13.56 -3.80
C PHE A 115 -14.80 -13.18 -4.10
N TRP A 116 -15.72 -14.15 -4.22
CA TRP A 116 -17.12 -13.94 -4.58
C TRP A 116 -18.10 -14.54 -3.57
N SER A 117 -19.24 -13.89 -3.40
CA SER A 117 -20.39 -14.49 -2.74
C SER A 117 -21.08 -15.48 -3.67
N GLU A 118 -21.55 -16.59 -3.12
CA GLU A 118 -22.25 -17.62 -3.88
C GLU A 118 -23.76 -17.40 -3.81
N GLY A 119 -24.41 -17.43 -4.97
CA GLY A 119 -25.85 -17.45 -5.13
C GLY A 119 -26.39 -18.88 -5.20
N LYS A 120 -27.60 -19.04 -5.75
CA LYS A 120 -28.18 -20.37 -5.98
C LYS A 120 -27.26 -21.18 -6.90
N HIS A 121 -27.08 -22.46 -6.56
CA HIS A 121 -26.26 -23.41 -7.32
C HIS A 121 -24.76 -23.04 -7.40
N GLY A 122 -24.23 -22.30 -6.42
CA GLY A 122 -22.79 -22.00 -6.34
C GLY A 122 -22.31 -20.97 -7.37
N LYS A 123 -23.22 -20.27 -8.06
CA LYS A 123 -22.87 -19.23 -9.03
C LYS A 123 -22.35 -17.97 -8.33
N PRO A 124 -21.35 -17.25 -8.89
CA PRO A 124 -20.94 -15.96 -8.37
C PRO A 124 -22.13 -14.99 -8.41
N LYS A 125 -22.35 -14.26 -7.31
CA LYS A 125 -23.44 -13.28 -7.21
C LYS A 125 -22.91 -11.86 -7.06
N THR A 126 -22.08 -11.60 -6.06
CA THR A 126 -21.46 -10.29 -5.83
C THR A 126 -20.02 -10.46 -5.38
N PRO A 127 -19.13 -9.51 -5.65
CA PRO A 127 -17.83 -9.44 -4.98
C PRO A 127 -17.98 -9.55 -3.46
N LYS A 128 -17.08 -10.27 -2.80
CA LYS A 128 -16.99 -10.22 -1.33
C LYS A 128 -16.39 -8.88 -0.88
N ILE A 129 -16.61 -8.56 0.39
CA ILE A 129 -16.03 -7.37 1.02
C ILE A 129 -14.51 -7.49 1.16
N GLU A 130 -13.84 -6.35 1.24
CA GLU A 130 -12.37 -6.22 1.28
C GLU A 130 -11.69 -7.16 2.29
N PRO A 131 -12.12 -7.26 3.57
CA PRO A 131 -11.48 -8.17 4.53
C PRO A 131 -11.55 -9.66 4.13
N SER A 132 -12.59 -10.07 3.41
CA SER A 132 -12.71 -11.46 2.93
C SER A 132 -11.75 -11.74 1.77
N CYS A 133 -11.59 -10.79 0.86
CA CYS A 133 -10.64 -10.90 -0.26
C CYS A 133 -9.19 -10.87 0.25
N GLN A 134 -8.89 -10.01 1.23
CA GLN A 134 -7.62 -9.95 1.93
C GLN A 134 -7.27 -11.30 2.59
N LEU A 135 -8.22 -11.91 3.31
CA LEU A 135 -8.01 -13.21 3.94
C LEU A 135 -7.74 -14.32 2.90
N ALA A 136 -8.45 -14.29 1.77
CA ALA A 136 -8.20 -15.22 0.67
C ALA A 136 -6.76 -15.08 0.13
N LEU A 137 -6.32 -13.86 -0.14
CA LEU A 137 -4.94 -13.60 -0.58
C LEU A 137 -3.91 -14.06 0.46
N LEU A 138 -4.15 -13.79 1.75
CA LEU A 138 -3.26 -14.22 2.84
C LEU A 138 -3.11 -15.74 2.90
N HIS A 139 -4.20 -16.49 2.74
CA HIS A 139 -4.14 -17.94 2.73
C HIS A 139 -3.28 -18.44 1.56
N GLU A 140 -3.50 -17.94 0.35
CA GLU A 140 -2.70 -18.32 -0.81
C GLU A 140 -1.21 -17.97 -0.64
N LEU A 141 -0.92 -16.76 -0.14
CA LEU A 141 0.46 -16.35 0.13
C LEU A 141 1.15 -17.28 1.12
N ARG A 142 0.48 -17.74 2.18
CA ARG A 142 1.06 -18.70 3.15
C ARG A 142 1.40 -20.05 2.52
N HIS A 143 0.68 -20.45 1.49
CA HIS A 143 0.96 -21.71 0.77
C HIS A 143 2.12 -21.56 -0.22
N GLN A 144 2.32 -20.37 -0.79
CA GLN A 144 3.31 -20.16 -1.85
C GLN A 144 4.62 -19.51 -1.39
N LEU A 145 4.63 -18.88 -0.21
CA LEU A 145 5.84 -18.29 0.35
C LEU A 145 6.76 -19.37 0.94
N PRO A 146 8.09 -19.19 0.88
CA PRO A 146 9.03 -20.08 1.55
C PRO A 146 8.75 -20.16 3.06
N GLU A 147 8.99 -21.31 3.68
CA GLU A 147 8.68 -21.60 5.11
C GLU A 147 9.17 -20.52 6.10
N ARG A 148 10.30 -19.87 5.79
CA ARG A 148 10.91 -18.85 6.65
C ARG A 148 10.36 -17.44 6.44
N VAL A 149 9.59 -17.22 5.37
CA VAL A 149 8.92 -15.95 5.09
C VAL A 149 7.52 -16.03 5.69
N ARG A 150 7.19 -15.11 6.58
CA ARG A 150 5.92 -15.10 7.30
C ARG A 150 4.97 -14.12 6.65
N ALA A 151 3.74 -14.56 6.41
CA ALA A 151 2.64 -13.70 6.04
C ALA A 151 1.65 -13.62 7.21
N GLU A 152 1.49 -12.42 7.75
CA GLU A 152 0.68 -12.17 8.94
C GLU A 152 -0.42 -11.15 8.62
N PRO A 153 -1.67 -11.40 9.07
CA PRO A 153 -2.69 -10.39 9.10
C PRO A 153 -2.31 -9.36 10.17
N GLU A 154 -2.55 -8.09 9.87
CA GLU A 154 -2.49 -6.95 10.78
C GLU A 154 -1.94 -7.23 12.21
N VAL A 155 -0.63 -7.05 12.43
CA VAL A 155 -0.05 -7.05 13.78
C VAL A 155 -0.23 -5.67 14.41
N ARG A 156 -0.78 -5.60 15.64
CA ARG A 156 -0.94 -4.34 16.35
C ARG A 156 0.41 -3.76 16.80
N HIS A 157 0.94 -2.76 16.10
CA HIS A 157 1.99 -1.90 16.65
C HIS A 157 1.45 -0.56 17.18
N ALA A 158 2.07 -0.05 18.25
CA ALA A 158 1.73 1.21 18.91
C ALA A 158 2.14 2.38 17.99
N GLY A 159 1.17 3.03 17.35
CA GLY A 159 1.44 4.11 16.38
C GLY A 159 0.28 4.46 15.44
N GLY A 160 -0.71 3.57 15.28
CA GLY A 160 -2.03 3.93 14.76
C GLY A 160 -2.29 3.75 13.27
N THR A 161 -1.30 3.51 12.42
CA THR A 161 -1.51 3.21 10.98
C THR A 161 -0.93 1.85 10.62
N ARG A 162 -1.67 1.03 9.85
CA ARG A 162 -1.33 -0.38 9.60
C ARG A 162 -1.70 -0.82 8.19
N ALA A 163 -0.86 -1.70 7.67
CA ALA A 163 -1.08 -2.37 6.40
C ALA A 163 -2.08 -3.51 6.62
N ASP A 164 -2.85 -3.83 5.58
CA ASP A 164 -3.73 -4.99 5.59
C ASP A 164 -2.94 -6.28 5.89
N LEU A 165 -1.79 -6.50 5.24
CA LEU A 165 -0.91 -7.63 5.50
C LEU A 165 0.54 -7.17 5.73
N GLN A 166 1.27 -7.92 6.53
CA GLN A 166 2.72 -7.76 6.69
C GLN A 166 3.41 -9.05 6.30
N ILE A 167 4.35 -8.96 5.35
CA ILE A 167 5.21 -10.08 4.98
C ILE A 167 6.59 -9.83 5.57
N SER A 168 7.11 -10.75 6.37
CA SER A 168 8.38 -10.56 7.08
C SER A 168 9.37 -11.70 6.85
N PHE A 169 10.66 -11.33 6.83
CA PHE A 169 11.78 -12.26 6.82
C PHE A 169 12.94 -11.66 7.63
N ARG A 170 13.27 -12.31 8.77
CA ARG A 170 14.26 -11.78 9.74
C ARG A 170 13.89 -10.35 10.15
N ASP A 171 14.76 -9.39 9.86
CA ASP A 171 14.63 -7.98 10.26
C ASP A 171 13.96 -7.12 9.16
N PHE A 172 13.53 -7.74 8.05
CA PHE A 172 12.86 -7.06 6.94
C PHE A 172 11.36 -7.35 6.95
N ALA A 173 10.56 -6.35 6.56
CA ALA A 173 9.13 -6.53 6.40
C ALA A 173 8.57 -5.68 5.27
N VAL A 174 7.77 -6.28 4.38
CA VAL A 174 7.08 -5.57 3.30
C VAL A 174 5.58 -5.49 3.61
N PRO A 175 5.01 -4.28 3.74
CA PRO A 175 3.57 -4.10 3.86
C PRO A 175 2.87 -4.38 2.53
N VAL A 176 1.71 -5.02 2.61
CA VAL A 176 0.78 -5.20 1.49
C VAL A 176 -0.54 -4.54 1.86
N GLU A 177 -0.95 -3.55 1.07
CA GLU A 177 -2.24 -2.90 1.19
C GLU A 177 -3.17 -3.41 0.10
N THR A 178 -4.41 -3.73 0.45
CA THR A 178 -5.38 -4.33 -0.46
C THR A 178 -6.58 -3.41 -0.66
N LYS A 179 -7.11 -3.36 -1.88
CA LYS A 179 -8.37 -2.67 -2.18
C LYS A 179 -9.23 -3.45 -3.17
N LEU A 180 -10.55 -3.27 -3.08
CA LEU A 180 -11.45 -3.67 -4.17
C LEU A 180 -11.39 -2.66 -5.33
N SER A 181 -11.54 -3.09 -6.57
CA SER A 181 -11.66 -2.18 -7.73
C SER A 181 -12.89 -1.26 -7.68
N SER A 182 -13.86 -1.59 -6.82
CA SER A 182 -15.03 -0.77 -6.52
C SER A 182 -14.83 0.20 -5.35
N SER A 183 -13.66 0.19 -4.69
CA SER A 183 -13.42 1.00 -3.50
C SER A 183 -13.43 2.50 -3.83
N ARG A 184 -14.00 3.29 -2.92
CA ARG A 184 -14.05 4.76 -3.04
C ARG A 184 -12.66 5.37 -2.94
N ASP A 185 -11.80 4.74 -2.16
CA ASP A 185 -10.43 5.19 -1.89
C ASP A 185 -9.40 4.47 -2.77
N LEU A 186 -9.83 3.83 -3.87
CA LEU A 186 -8.95 3.11 -4.79
C LEU A 186 -7.80 3.98 -5.32
N TRP A 187 -8.09 5.23 -5.67
CA TRP A 187 -7.11 6.12 -6.29
C TRP A 187 -6.25 6.87 -5.28
N THR A 188 -6.77 7.12 -4.08
CA THR A 188 -6.02 7.79 -3.00
C THR A 188 -5.21 6.80 -2.17
N GLY A 189 -5.63 5.54 -2.09
CA GLY A 189 -4.98 4.49 -1.30
C GLY A 189 -3.55 4.19 -1.74
N ALA A 190 -3.29 4.10 -3.06
CA ALA A 190 -1.96 3.81 -3.58
C ALA A 190 -0.90 4.84 -3.14
N THR A 191 -1.28 6.12 -3.07
CA THR A 191 -0.37 7.20 -2.66
C THR A 191 -0.43 7.40 -1.15
N ALA A 192 -1.58 7.67 -0.55
CA ALA A 192 -1.66 8.05 0.86
C ALA A 192 -1.39 6.88 1.81
N GLN A 193 -1.97 5.70 1.57
CA GLN A 193 -1.97 4.62 2.55
C GLN A 193 -0.63 3.88 2.61
N LEU A 194 0.01 3.60 1.48
CA LEU A 194 1.29 2.90 1.47
C LEU A 194 2.45 3.72 2.05
N ILE A 195 2.42 5.04 1.91
CA ILE A 195 3.45 5.93 2.48
C ILE A 195 3.43 5.89 4.03
N HIS A 196 2.25 5.77 4.63
CA HIS A 196 2.11 5.59 6.08
C HIS A 196 2.75 4.28 6.59
N LEU A 197 2.96 3.31 5.71
CA LEU A 197 3.43 1.97 6.05
C LEU A 197 4.95 1.81 5.91
N TYR A 198 5.65 2.85 5.46
CA TYR A 198 7.10 2.86 5.38
C TYR A 198 7.74 2.78 6.76
N THR A 199 8.26 1.62 7.11
CA THR A 199 8.97 1.42 8.37
C THR A 199 10.45 1.25 8.06
N ARG A 200 11.29 1.26 9.08
CA ARG A 200 12.71 0.99 8.90
C ARG A 200 12.92 -0.41 8.30
N GLU A 201 12.07 -1.34 8.71
CA GLU A 201 12.03 -2.74 8.31
C GLU A 201 11.61 -2.91 6.85
N SER A 202 10.79 -1.98 6.32
CA SER A 202 10.35 -2.01 4.93
C SER A 202 11.28 -1.31 3.96
N ASP A 203 12.21 -0.49 4.44
CA ASP A 203 13.10 0.33 3.61
C ASP A 203 12.33 1.01 2.45
N GLY A 204 11.15 1.55 2.76
CA GLY A 204 10.26 2.21 1.79
C GLY A 204 9.63 1.30 0.72
N TYR A 205 9.88 -0.01 0.74
CA TYR A 205 9.19 -0.97 -0.14
C TYR A 205 7.77 -1.26 0.35
N GLY A 206 6.85 -1.46 -0.59
CA GLY A 206 5.45 -1.78 -0.31
C GLY A 206 4.74 -2.33 -1.53
N ILE A 207 3.61 -2.98 -1.32
CA ILE A 207 2.83 -3.59 -2.40
C ILE A 207 1.37 -3.15 -2.30
N TYR A 208 0.84 -2.59 -3.38
CA TYR A 208 -0.57 -2.27 -3.54
C TYR A 208 -1.26 -3.37 -4.35
N VAL A 209 -2.20 -4.09 -3.77
CA VAL A 209 -2.97 -5.12 -4.47
C VAL A 209 -4.40 -4.68 -4.65
N VAL A 210 -4.88 -4.69 -5.89
CA VAL A 210 -6.28 -4.43 -6.20
C VAL A 210 -6.95 -5.69 -6.70
N PHE A 211 -8.03 -6.09 -6.06
CA PHE A 211 -8.88 -7.18 -6.54
C PHE A 211 -9.82 -6.66 -7.63
N TRP A 212 -9.66 -7.19 -8.84
CA TRP A 212 -10.48 -6.86 -10.00
C TRP A 212 -11.58 -7.90 -10.21
N HIS A 213 -12.83 -7.48 -10.04
CA HIS A 213 -14.00 -8.35 -10.20
C HIS A 213 -14.69 -8.23 -11.57
N GLY A 214 -14.10 -7.52 -12.53
CA GLY A 214 -14.73 -7.23 -13.81
C GLY A 214 -15.07 -5.75 -14.01
N PRO A 215 -15.20 -5.29 -15.27
CA PRO A 215 -15.43 -3.88 -15.61
C PRO A 215 -16.75 -3.32 -15.06
N GLU A 216 -17.77 -4.15 -14.89
CA GLU A 216 -19.06 -3.78 -14.30
C GLU A 216 -18.97 -3.46 -12.80
N HIS A 217 -17.91 -3.94 -12.13
CA HIS A 217 -17.63 -3.72 -10.72
C HIS A 217 -16.60 -2.60 -10.50
N ALA A 218 -15.77 -2.29 -11.50
CA ALA A 218 -14.82 -1.18 -11.49
C ALA A 218 -15.54 0.18 -11.63
N LYS A 219 -16.25 0.60 -10.58
CA LYS A 219 -17.11 1.80 -10.59
C LYS A 219 -16.42 3.06 -10.07
N SER A 220 -15.20 2.94 -9.53
CA SER A 220 -14.50 4.08 -8.96
C SER A 220 -14.08 5.05 -10.07
N PRO A 221 -14.62 6.29 -10.11
CA PRO A 221 -14.29 7.26 -11.14
C PRO A 221 -12.78 7.54 -11.10
N SER A 222 -12.11 7.37 -12.23
CA SER A 222 -10.70 7.71 -12.30
C SER A 222 -10.53 9.23 -12.20
N PRO A 223 -9.48 9.74 -11.52
CA PRO A 223 -9.13 11.16 -11.59
C PRO A 223 -8.93 11.66 -13.02
N ARG A 224 -8.65 10.74 -13.97
CA ARG A 224 -8.47 11.04 -15.41
C ARG A 224 -9.70 10.68 -16.27
N GLY A 225 -10.88 10.50 -15.68
CA GLY A 225 -12.14 10.33 -16.41
C GLY A 225 -12.75 8.93 -16.29
N LYS A 226 -12.98 8.25 -17.43
CA LYS A 226 -13.77 7.01 -17.48
C LYS A 226 -13.14 5.88 -16.64
N PRO A 227 -13.96 5.01 -16.02
CA PRO A 227 -13.45 3.84 -15.31
C PRO A 227 -12.61 2.94 -16.22
N PRO A 228 -11.56 2.30 -15.68
CA PRO A 228 -10.77 1.32 -16.41
C PRO A 228 -11.65 0.14 -16.84
N ARG A 229 -11.28 -0.50 -17.95
CA ARG A 229 -12.03 -1.62 -18.54
C ARG A 229 -11.30 -2.95 -18.42
N THR A 230 -10.00 -2.92 -18.13
CA THR A 230 -9.18 -4.13 -17.96
C THR A 230 -8.33 -4.03 -16.69
N PRO A 231 -7.92 -5.17 -16.10
CA PRO A 231 -6.97 -5.19 -14.99
C PRO A 231 -5.67 -4.45 -15.32
N ALA A 232 -5.12 -4.69 -16.51
CA ALA A 232 -3.89 -4.06 -16.99
C ALA A 232 -4.02 -2.53 -17.09
N GLU A 233 -5.14 -2.04 -17.64
CA GLU A 233 -5.39 -0.61 -17.72
C GLU A 233 -5.51 0.03 -16.33
N LEU A 234 -6.15 -0.66 -15.36
CA LEU A 234 -6.21 -0.17 -13.99
C LEU A 234 -4.81 -0.13 -13.36
N GLN A 235 -4.00 -1.16 -13.55
CA GLN A 235 -2.64 -1.25 -13.01
C GLN A 235 -1.75 -0.12 -13.53
N ASP A 236 -1.76 0.10 -14.85
CA ASP A 236 -0.98 1.16 -15.49
C ASP A 236 -1.38 2.53 -14.97
N ARG A 237 -2.69 2.79 -14.86
CA ARG A 237 -3.20 4.08 -14.39
C ARG A 237 -2.87 4.34 -12.92
N LEU A 238 -2.95 3.33 -12.05
CA LEU A 238 -2.55 3.43 -10.64
C LEU A 238 -1.04 3.65 -10.51
N THR A 239 -0.23 2.92 -11.29
CA THR A 239 1.23 3.08 -11.31
C THR A 239 1.63 4.49 -11.75
N GLN A 240 0.97 5.04 -12.77
CA GLN A 240 1.21 6.40 -13.26
C GLN A 240 0.79 7.52 -12.29
N GLN A 241 0.04 7.22 -11.23
CA GLN A 241 -0.27 8.20 -10.18
C GLN A 241 0.82 8.29 -9.12
N LEU A 242 1.65 7.25 -8.99
CA LEU A 242 2.81 7.29 -8.13
C LEU A 242 3.87 8.20 -8.74
N ALA A 243 4.55 8.97 -7.89
CA ALA A 243 5.76 9.69 -8.29
C ALA A 243 6.81 8.71 -8.82
N THR A 244 7.66 9.14 -9.75
CA THR A 244 8.66 8.28 -10.42
C THR A 244 9.51 7.45 -9.45
N GLU A 245 9.90 8.04 -8.32
CA GLU A 245 10.70 7.33 -7.30
C GLU A 245 9.88 6.34 -6.49
N ALA A 246 8.62 6.67 -6.18
CA ALA A 246 7.69 5.73 -5.55
C ALA A 246 7.43 4.50 -6.44
N GLN A 247 7.42 4.64 -7.76
CA GLN A 247 7.29 3.51 -8.70
C GLN A 247 8.45 2.50 -8.60
N ARG A 248 9.61 2.88 -8.03
CA ARG A 248 10.75 1.96 -7.85
C ARG A 248 10.61 1.09 -6.60
N ARG A 249 9.89 1.56 -5.58
CA ARG A 249 9.76 0.87 -4.28
C ARG A 249 8.35 0.29 -4.05
N VAL A 250 7.33 0.89 -4.66
CA VAL A 250 5.94 0.45 -4.55
C VAL A 250 5.57 -0.33 -5.80
N SER A 251 5.25 -1.59 -5.62
CA SER A 251 4.69 -2.43 -6.68
C SER A 251 3.16 -2.36 -6.65
N VAL A 252 2.56 -1.98 -7.78
CA VAL A 252 1.10 -2.06 -7.95
C VAL A 252 0.76 -3.33 -8.73
N ILE A 253 -0.15 -4.14 -8.18
CA ILE A 253 -0.64 -5.36 -8.79
C ILE A 253 -2.16 -5.32 -8.83
N VAL A 254 -2.74 -5.55 -10.01
CA VAL A 254 -4.18 -5.76 -10.14
C VAL A 254 -4.44 -7.25 -10.39
N LEU A 255 -5.00 -7.91 -9.37
CA LEU A 255 -5.32 -9.33 -9.39
C LEU A 255 -6.72 -9.52 -10.03
N ASP A 256 -6.77 -10.10 -11.23
CA ASP A 256 -8.04 -10.46 -11.85
C ASP A 256 -8.64 -11.68 -11.17
N VAL A 257 -9.66 -11.44 -10.35
CA VAL A 257 -10.41 -12.46 -9.63
C VAL A 257 -11.81 -12.63 -10.23
N SER A 258 -12.06 -12.12 -11.43
CA SER A 258 -13.31 -12.38 -12.13
C SER A 258 -13.38 -13.87 -12.53
N PRO A 259 -14.58 -14.48 -12.52
CA PRO A 259 -14.74 -15.86 -13.00
C PRO A 259 -14.21 -16.00 -14.44
N PRO A 260 -13.60 -17.14 -14.80
CA PRO A 260 -13.13 -17.42 -16.16
C PRO A 260 -14.28 -17.50 -17.18
#